data_AF-A0A4Y9YAU8-F1
#
_entry.id   AF-A0A4Y9YAU8-F1
#
_cell.length_a   1.000
_cell.length_b   1.000
_cell.length_c   1.000
_cell.angle_alpha   90.00
_cell.angle_beta   90.00
_cell.angle_gamma   90.00
#
_symmetry.space_group_name_H-M   'P 1'
#
loop_
_entity.id
_entity.type
_entity.pdbx_description
1 polymer ?
#
loop_
_entity_poly.entity_id
_entity_poly.type
_entity_poly.pdbx_seq_one_letter_code
_entity_poly.pdbx_strand_id
1 'polypeptide(L)'
;MLAGKLPGLSRITIRDTKWTVGSIRMQVFNCLTTFRSVHTLGLVGVTVPSITQLARIISALPGLRKLWCRNVRCSQEYPVSRLAPLPLNSAYLEELEAQWVAPDIEDLLVRISQASRVRVLDLGLRDRDIDVHPRSGRSQDVLDACAASVEVLRLHMDPRNSSVDRQNIDSIVGKSYTFPPRLSD
;
A
#
# COMPACT_ATOMS: atom_id res chain seq x y z
N MET A 1 -12.09 -21.47 -13.70
CA MET A 1 -12.14 -20.68 -12.45
C MET A 1 -11.40 -21.44 -11.36
N LEU A 2 -10.49 -20.79 -10.64
CA LEU A 2 -9.75 -21.37 -9.50
C LEU A 2 -10.49 -21.19 -8.16
N ALA A 3 -11.58 -20.41 -8.14
CA ALA A 3 -12.48 -20.29 -7.01
C ALA A 3 -12.93 -21.67 -6.53
N GLY A 4 -12.78 -21.95 -5.24
CA GLY A 4 -13.10 -23.25 -4.63
C GLY A 4 -12.04 -24.34 -4.80
N LYS A 5 -10.99 -24.14 -5.62
CA LYS A 5 -9.91 -25.12 -5.80
C LYS A 5 -8.67 -24.85 -4.95
N LEU A 6 -8.59 -23.66 -4.34
CA LEU A 6 -7.44 -23.23 -3.53
C LEU A 6 -7.91 -22.77 -2.14
N PRO A 7 -8.43 -23.67 -1.29
CA PRO A 7 -8.99 -23.30 0.02
C PRO A 7 -7.94 -22.67 0.95
N GLY A 8 -6.67 -23.07 0.82
CA GLY A 8 -5.55 -22.53 1.60
C GLY A 8 -4.88 -21.29 1.01
N LEU A 9 -5.43 -20.69 -0.06
CA LEU A 9 -4.81 -19.51 -0.67
C LEU A 9 -4.86 -18.32 0.30
N SER A 10 -3.70 -17.93 0.80
CA SER A 10 -3.56 -16.89 1.82
C SER A 10 -3.13 -15.53 1.27
N ARG A 11 -2.55 -15.53 0.06
CA ARG A 11 -1.88 -14.38 -0.54
C ARG A 11 -2.17 -14.32 -2.03
N ILE A 12 -2.50 -13.14 -2.51
CA ILE A 12 -2.53 -12.80 -3.94
C ILE A 12 -1.46 -11.74 -4.18
N THR A 13 -0.66 -11.93 -5.22
CA THR A 13 0.30 -10.91 -5.66
C THR A 13 0.15 -10.69 -7.15
N ILE A 14 -0.05 -9.44 -7.54
CA ILE A 14 -0.16 -9.02 -8.94
C ILE A 14 1.07 -8.17 -9.25
N ARG A 15 1.78 -8.52 -10.31
CA ARG A 15 3.06 -7.90 -10.68
C ARG A 15 3.07 -7.45 -12.13
N ASP A 16 3.67 -6.29 -12.38
CA ASP A 16 4.07 -5.82 -13.71
C ASP A 16 2.94 -5.79 -14.74
N THR A 17 1.74 -5.39 -14.29
CA THR A 17 0.55 -5.30 -15.14
C THR A 17 0.05 -3.88 -15.30
N LYS A 18 -0.33 -3.52 -16.53
CA LYS A 18 -1.09 -2.30 -16.83
C LYS A 18 -2.55 -2.66 -17.07
N TRP A 19 -3.43 -2.19 -16.21
CA TRP A 19 -4.87 -2.36 -16.36
C TRP A 19 -5.44 -1.19 -17.16
N THR A 20 -6.10 -1.50 -18.28
CA THR A 20 -6.86 -0.52 -19.06
C THR A 20 -8.30 -0.42 -18.57
N VAL A 21 -9.01 0.64 -18.95
CA VAL A 21 -10.46 0.72 -18.75
C VAL A 21 -11.11 -0.49 -19.43
N GLY A 22 -11.87 -1.28 -18.66
CA GLY A 22 -12.51 -2.52 -19.13
C GLY A 22 -11.65 -3.80 -19.01
N SER A 23 -10.37 -3.70 -18.64
CA SER A 23 -9.51 -4.89 -18.45
C SER A 23 -9.94 -5.76 -17.25
N ILE A 24 -10.47 -5.14 -16.19
CA ILE A 24 -11.04 -5.86 -15.04
C ILE A 24 -12.56 -5.83 -15.16
N ARG A 25 -13.13 -6.96 -15.57
CA ARG A 25 -14.59 -7.14 -15.64
C ARG A 25 -15.19 -7.39 -14.26
N MET A 26 -16.48 -7.10 -14.08
CA MET A 26 -17.20 -7.35 -12.82
C MET A 26 -17.02 -8.78 -12.29
N GLN A 27 -16.93 -9.77 -13.18
CA GLN A 27 -16.76 -11.18 -12.82
C GLN A 27 -15.45 -11.45 -12.06
N VAL A 28 -14.41 -10.63 -12.28
CA VAL A 28 -13.14 -10.75 -11.54
C VAL A 28 -13.35 -10.42 -10.07
N PHE A 29 -14.10 -9.35 -9.76
CA PHE A 29 -14.42 -9.00 -8.38
C PHE A 29 -15.25 -10.10 -7.71
N ASN A 30 -16.25 -10.65 -8.40
CA ASN A 30 -17.04 -11.77 -7.88
C ASN A 30 -16.19 -13.02 -7.63
N CYS A 31 -15.15 -13.25 -8.43
CA CYS A 31 -14.19 -14.32 -8.18
C CYS A 31 -13.35 -14.03 -6.93
N LEU A 32 -12.88 -12.80 -6.77
CA LEU A 32 -12.07 -12.38 -5.61
C LEU A 32 -12.81 -12.56 -4.29
N THR A 33 -14.12 -12.28 -4.23
CA THR A 33 -14.92 -12.45 -3.01
C THR A 33 -15.03 -13.89 -2.53
N THR A 34 -14.77 -14.88 -3.40
CA THR A 34 -14.78 -16.29 -3.02
C THR A 34 -13.54 -16.70 -2.22
N PHE A 35 -12.45 -15.93 -2.29
CA PHE A 35 -11.20 -16.22 -1.59
C PHE A 35 -11.21 -15.66 -0.16
N ARG A 36 -12.02 -16.24 0.71
CA ARG A 36 -12.17 -15.79 2.10
C ARG A 36 -10.90 -15.95 2.95
N SER A 37 -10.02 -16.88 2.58
CA SER A 37 -8.74 -17.12 3.24
C SER A 37 -7.62 -16.18 2.77
N VAL A 38 -7.85 -15.32 1.77
CA VAL A 38 -6.82 -14.38 1.33
C VAL A 38 -6.77 -13.19 2.29
N HIS A 39 -5.65 -13.10 3.00
CA HIS A 39 -5.35 -12.04 3.96
C HIS A 39 -4.28 -11.06 3.46
N THR A 40 -3.58 -11.37 2.38
CA THR A 40 -2.53 -10.52 1.82
C THR A 40 -2.75 -10.22 0.34
N LEU A 41 -2.77 -8.94 -0.01
CA LEU A 41 -2.79 -8.46 -1.39
C LEU A 41 -1.51 -7.64 -1.64
N GLY A 42 -0.69 -8.10 -2.57
CA GLY A 42 0.47 -7.37 -3.05
C GLY A 42 0.29 -6.86 -4.48
N LEU A 43 0.53 -5.58 -4.71
CA LEU A 43 0.54 -4.93 -6.01
C LEU A 43 1.94 -4.37 -6.25
N VAL A 44 2.65 -4.90 -7.25
CA VAL A 44 4.04 -4.50 -7.55
C VAL A 44 4.15 -4.08 -9.01
N GLY A 45 4.51 -2.83 -9.29
CA GLY A 45 4.64 -2.33 -10.67
C GLY A 45 3.31 -2.34 -11.43
N VAL A 46 2.19 -2.15 -10.72
CA VAL A 46 0.85 -2.18 -11.31
C VAL A 46 0.40 -0.77 -11.67
N THR A 47 -0.11 -0.58 -12.89
CA THR A 47 -0.82 0.65 -13.27
C THR A 47 -2.32 0.38 -13.26
N VAL A 48 -3.06 1.02 -12.36
CA VAL A 48 -4.52 0.94 -12.27
C VAL A 48 -5.18 2.04 -13.10
N PRO A 49 -6.37 1.82 -13.69
CA PRO A 49 -7.03 2.83 -14.51
C PRO A 49 -7.73 3.91 -13.67
N SER A 50 -8.06 3.61 -12.40
CA SER A 50 -8.63 4.57 -11.45
C SER A 50 -8.45 4.10 -10.00
N ILE A 51 -8.46 5.05 -9.07
CA ILE A 51 -8.42 4.79 -7.62
C ILE A 51 -9.67 4.02 -7.16
N THR A 52 -10.83 4.33 -7.74
CA THR A 52 -12.08 3.60 -7.47
C THR A 52 -11.95 2.11 -7.82
N GLN A 53 -11.27 1.79 -8.91
CA GLN A 53 -11.05 0.39 -9.28
C GLN A 53 -10.13 -0.32 -8.29
N LEU A 54 -9.06 0.34 -7.84
CA LEU A 54 -8.21 -0.18 -6.78
C LEU A 54 -9.01 -0.43 -5.49
N ALA A 55 -9.80 0.54 -5.04
CA ALA A 55 -10.62 0.41 -3.84
C ALA A 55 -11.63 -0.75 -3.93
N ARG A 56 -12.20 -0.99 -5.12
CA ARG A 56 -13.09 -2.14 -5.38
C ARG A 56 -12.35 -3.48 -5.29
N ILE A 57 -11.11 -3.58 -5.76
CA ILE A 57 -10.31 -4.81 -5.66
C ILE A 57 -10.02 -5.12 -4.19
N ILE A 58 -9.61 -4.10 -3.43
CA ILE A 58 -9.37 -4.22 -1.99
C ILE A 58 -10.67 -4.69 -1.30
N SER A 59 -11.80 -4.05 -1.61
CA SER A 59 -13.13 -4.41 -1.08
C SER A 59 -13.58 -5.83 -1.43
N ALA A 60 -13.10 -6.37 -2.55
CA ALA A 60 -13.47 -7.72 -2.99
C ALA A 60 -12.75 -8.82 -2.18
N LEU A 61 -11.83 -8.48 -1.29
CA LEU A 61 -11.11 -9.43 -0.44
C LEU A 61 -11.54 -9.22 1.03
N PRO A 62 -12.62 -9.88 1.49
CA PRO A 62 -13.20 -9.60 2.80
C PRO A 62 -12.28 -9.98 3.98
N GLY A 63 -11.35 -10.90 3.77
CA GLY A 63 -10.38 -11.33 4.79
C GLY A 63 -9.07 -10.55 4.78
N LEU A 64 -8.94 -9.51 3.95
CA LEU A 64 -7.68 -8.81 3.74
C LEU A 64 -7.24 -8.04 4.98
N ARG A 65 -6.03 -8.35 5.46
CA ARG A 65 -5.36 -7.71 6.61
C ARG A 65 -4.07 -7.02 6.25
N LYS A 66 -3.45 -7.42 5.13
CA LYS A 66 -2.15 -6.91 4.67
C LYS A 66 -2.26 -6.40 3.25
N LEU A 67 -1.94 -5.13 3.05
CA LEU A 67 -1.93 -4.48 1.74
C LEU A 67 -0.52 -3.99 1.43
N TRP A 68 0.04 -4.48 0.33
CA TRP A 68 1.34 -4.03 -0.15
C TRP A 68 1.20 -3.35 -1.51
N CYS A 69 1.63 -2.09 -1.59
CA CYS A 69 1.61 -1.28 -2.79
C CYS A 69 3.03 -0.79 -3.09
N ARG A 70 3.67 -1.38 -4.10
CA ARG A 70 5.02 -1.02 -4.53
C ARG A 70 5.03 -0.59 -5.99
N ASN A 71 5.51 0.62 -6.29
CA ASN A 71 5.52 1.21 -7.63
C ASN A 71 4.12 1.19 -8.30
N VAL A 72 3.04 1.36 -7.51
CA VAL A 72 1.67 1.36 -8.03
C VAL A 72 1.33 2.76 -8.57
N ARG A 73 0.79 2.82 -9.78
CA ARG A 73 0.43 4.07 -10.46
C ARG A 73 -1.05 4.11 -10.83
N CYS A 74 -1.60 5.31 -10.97
CA CYS A 74 -2.91 5.55 -11.54
C CYS A 74 -2.74 6.15 -12.94
N SER A 75 -3.47 5.66 -13.95
CA SER A 75 -3.46 6.24 -15.30
C SER A 75 -4.60 7.23 -15.56
N GLN A 76 -5.36 7.60 -14.53
CA GLN A 76 -6.46 8.53 -14.66
C GLN A 76 -5.90 9.95 -14.86
N GLU A 77 -6.13 10.54 -16.03
CA GLU A 77 -5.52 11.83 -16.42
C GLU A 77 -6.12 13.05 -15.71
N TYR A 78 -7.31 12.91 -15.13
CA TYR A 78 -7.98 13.99 -14.42
C TYR A 78 -8.45 13.54 -13.03
N PRO A 79 -8.17 14.34 -11.97
CA PRO A 79 -8.75 14.12 -10.66
C PRO A 79 -10.23 14.43 -10.77
N VAL A 80 -11.03 13.43 -11.14
CA VAL A 80 -12.47 13.52 -10.96
C VAL A 80 -12.65 13.64 -9.46
N SER A 81 -13.11 14.81 -9.00
CA SER A 81 -13.21 15.29 -7.62
C SER A 81 -14.18 14.48 -6.74
N ARG A 82 -14.15 13.15 -6.88
CA ARG A 82 -14.91 12.19 -6.10
C ARG A 82 -13.88 11.31 -5.41
N LEU A 83 -13.61 11.65 -4.15
CA LEU A 83 -12.91 10.78 -3.22
C LEU A 83 -13.41 9.35 -3.44
N ALA A 84 -12.52 8.44 -3.86
CA ALA A 84 -12.89 7.05 -4.11
C ALA A 84 -13.58 6.48 -2.86
N PRO A 85 -14.57 5.59 -2.98
CA PRO A 85 -15.16 4.97 -1.80
C PRO A 85 -14.07 4.27 -1.00
N LEU A 86 -14.14 4.38 0.33
CA LEU A 86 -13.23 3.66 1.20
C LEU A 86 -13.48 2.16 1.04
N PRO A 87 -12.43 1.31 0.96
CA PRO A 87 -12.64 -0.12 0.87
C PRO A 87 -13.41 -0.68 2.07
N LEU A 88 -14.35 -1.60 1.84
CA LEU A 88 -15.24 -2.13 2.88
C LEU A 88 -14.49 -2.80 4.05
N ASN A 89 -13.33 -3.36 3.75
CA ASN A 89 -12.48 -4.08 4.69
C ASN A 89 -11.36 -3.21 5.30
N SER A 90 -11.38 -1.88 5.09
CA SER A 90 -10.30 -1.00 5.56
C SER A 90 -10.10 -1.08 7.07
N ALA A 91 -11.19 -1.21 7.84
CA ALA A 91 -11.13 -1.32 9.30
C ALA A 91 -10.34 -2.53 9.83
N TYR A 92 -10.12 -3.56 8.99
CA TYR A 92 -9.42 -4.79 9.35
C TYR A 92 -7.97 -4.84 8.85
N LEU A 93 -7.49 -3.79 8.19
CA LEU A 93 -6.09 -3.72 7.78
C LEU A 93 -5.18 -3.51 9.00
N GLU A 94 -4.20 -4.40 9.12
CA GLU A 94 -3.22 -4.46 10.19
C GLU A 94 -1.81 -4.10 9.69
N GLU A 95 -1.54 -4.33 8.40
CA GLU A 95 -0.25 -4.09 7.78
C GLU A 95 -0.43 -3.36 6.45
N LEU A 96 0.30 -2.25 6.30
CA LEU A 96 0.27 -1.41 5.12
C LEU A 96 1.70 -1.13 4.65
N GLU A 97 1.99 -1.48 3.39
CA GLU A 97 3.23 -1.12 2.71
C GLU A 97 2.92 -0.16 1.56
N ALA A 98 3.57 1.00 1.57
CA ALA A 98 3.44 2.05 0.55
C ALA A 98 4.82 2.48 0.07
N GLN A 99 5.29 1.88 -1.03
CA GLN A 99 6.63 2.14 -1.58
C GLN A 99 6.54 2.73 -3.00
N TRP A 100 6.99 3.97 -3.15
CA TRP A 100 7.08 4.69 -4.44
C TRP A 100 5.78 4.67 -5.24
N VAL A 101 4.65 4.78 -4.55
CA VAL A 101 3.32 4.83 -5.14
C VAL A 101 3.04 6.20 -5.79
N ALA A 102 2.00 6.29 -6.60
CA ALA A 102 1.54 7.55 -7.15
C ALA A 102 0.76 8.37 -6.10
N PRO A 103 0.81 9.71 -6.18
CA PRO A 103 0.06 10.63 -5.32
C PRO A 103 -1.38 10.20 -4.97
N ASP A 104 -2.19 9.93 -5.99
CA ASP A 104 -3.60 9.55 -5.80
C ASP A 104 -3.79 8.21 -5.05
N ILE A 105 -2.79 7.33 -5.14
CA ILE A 105 -2.77 6.06 -4.42
C ILE A 105 -2.45 6.34 -2.95
N GLU A 106 -1.49 7.23 -2.67
CA GLU A 106 -1.16 7.66 -1.29
C GLU A 106 -2.39 8.25 -0.61
N ASP A 107 -3.16 9.11 -1.29
CA ASP A 107 -4.38 9.71 -0.73
C ASP A 107 -5.43 8.66 -0.34
N LEU A 108 -5.55 7.57 -1.13
CA LEU A 108 -6.38 6.43 -0.76
C LEU A 108 -5.79 5.70 0.46
N LEU A 109 -4.48 5.50 0.51
CA LEU A 109 -3.82 4.81 1.62
C LEU A 109 -3.89 5.59 2.93
N VAL A 110 -3.80 6.93 2.90
CA VAL A 110 -4.04 7.81 4.06
C VAL A 110 -5.45 7.57 4.60
N ARG A 111 -6.46 7.57 3.72
CA ARG A 111 -7.86 7.36 4.12
C ARG A 111 -8.11 5.95 4.66
N ILE A 112 -7.48 4.95 4.07
CA ILE A 112 -7.48 3.58 4.60
C ILE A 112 -6.87 3.57 6.01
N SER A 113 -5.71 4.19 6.16
CA SER A 113 -4.97 4.27 7.43
C SER A 113 -5.83 4.89 8.53
N GLN A 114 -6.47 6.03 8.26
CA GLN A 114 -7.39 6.72 9.19
C GLN A 114 -8.57 5.87 9.65
N ALA A 115 -9.04 4.96 8.80
CA ALA A 115 -10.18 4.10 9.10
C ALA A 115 -9.78 2.73 9.67
N SER A 116 -8.48 2.46 9.80
CA SER A 116 -7.91 1.17 10.15
C SER A 116 -7.11 1.25 11.45
N ARG A 117 -6.63 0.09 11.92
CA ARG A 117 -5.67 0.00 13.03
C ARG A 117 -4.39 -0.63 12.52
N VAL A 118 -3.73 0.05 11.58
CA VAL A 118 -2.44 -0.40 11.03
C VAL A 118 -1.41 -0.44 12.15
N ARG A 119 -0.86 -1.63 12.39
CA ARG A 119 0.20 -1.90 13.36
C ARG A 119 1.57 -1.91 12.72
N VAL A 120 1.65 -2.36 11.47
CA VAL A 120 2.90 -2.43 10.72
C VAL A 120 2.80 -1.52 9.51
N LEU A 121 3.65 -0.50 9.47
CA LEU A 121 3.71 0.48 8.39
C LEU A 121 5.09 0.44 7.73
N ASP A 122 5.12 0.11 6.45
CA ASP A 122 6.34 0.07 5.64
C ASP A 122 6.27 1.19 4.58
N LEU A 123 7.09 2.23 4.71
CA LEU A 123 7.10 3.40 3.80
C LEU A 123 8.35 3.43 2.93
N GLY A 124 8.17 3.71 1.64
CA GLY A 124 9.27 4.03 0.74
C GLY A 124 9.55 5.53 0.73
N LEU A 125 10.76 5.93 1.11
CA LEU A 125 11.24 7.30 1.01
C LEU A 125 11.86 7.54 -0.36
N ARG A 126 11.51 8.65 -1.01
CA ARG A 126 12.23 9.19 -2.15
C ARG A 126 13.27 10.18 -1.64
N ASP A 127 14.35 10.38 -2.39
CA ASP A 127 15.45 11.29 -2.04
C ASP A 127 14.96 12.73 -1.74
N ARG A 128 13.91 13.17 -2.45
CA ARG A 128 13.25 14.47 -2.25
C ARG A 128 12.47 14.58 -0.94
N ASP A 129 12.20 13.46 -0.26
CA ASP A 129 11.54 13.44 1.05
C ASP A 129 12.53 13.68 2.20
N ILE A 130 13.85 13.71 1.92
CA ILE A 130 14.93 13.92 2.90
C ILE A 130 15.34 15.39 3.00
N ASP A 131 14.99 16.22 2.00
CA ASP A 131 15.20 17.66 2.06
C ASP A 131 14.38 18.25 3.23
N VAL A 132 15.07 18.91 4.16
CA VAL A 132 14.64 19.36 5.50
C VAL A 132 13.59 20.48 5.46
N HIS A 133 12.79 20.58 4.40
CA HIS A 133 11.60 21.43 4.43
C HIS A 133 10.46 20.64 5.10
N PRO A 134 9.98 21.04 6.29
CA PRO A 134 8.96 20.33 7.07
C PRO A 134 7.55 20.41 6.46
N ARG A 135 7.46 20.65 5.15
CA ARG A 135 6.21 20.89 4.44
C ARG A 135 5.72 19.59 3.82
N SER A 136 5.10 18.75 4.65
CA SER A 136 4.09 17.75 4.26
C SER A 136 4.49 16.90 3.04
N GLY A 137 5.45 15.99 3.24
CA GLY A 137 5.58 14.85 2.33
C GLY A 137 4.36 13.95 2.49
N ARG A 138 3.81 13.39 1.41
CA ARG A 138 2.64 12.49 1.49
C ARG A 138 2.89 11.24 2.33
N SER A 139 4.14 10.78 2.41
CA SER A 139 4.58 9.75 3.35
C SER A 139 4.35 10.15 4.81
N GLN A 140 4.51 11.44 5.14
CA GLN A 140 4.19 11.99 6.46
C GLN A 140 2.69 11.92 6.72
N ASP A 141 1.85 12.24 5.73
CA ASP A 141 0.39 12.16 5.90
C ASP A 141 -0.07 10.72 6.20
N VAL A 142 0.56 9.72 5.59
CA VAL A 142 0.31 8.29 5.88
C VAL A 142 0.80 7.95 7.29
N LEU A 143 1.98 8.43 7.68
CA LEU A 143 2.53 8.22 9.02
C LEU A 143 1.63 8.84 10.10
N ASP A 144 1.20 10.08 9.92
CA ASP A 144 0.32 10.81 10.82
C ASP A 144 -1.05 10.10 10.95
N ALA A 145 -1.58 9.60 9.83
CA ALA A 145 -2.81 8.81 9.83
C ALA A 145 -2.70 7.49 10.61
N CYS A 146 -1.50 6.90 10.68
CA CYS A 146 -1.22 5.65 11.41
C CYS A 146 -0.67 5.89 12.83
N ALA A 147 -0.35 7.13 13.21
CA ALA A 147 0.47 7.43 14.39
C ALA A 147 -0.12 6.89 15.71
N ALA A 148 -1.45 6.79 15.81
CA ALA A 148 -2.13 6.29 16.99
C ALA A 148 -2.14 4.75 17.13
N SER A 149 -1.83 4.00 16.06
CA SER A 149 -1.94 2.54 16.04
C SER A 149 -0.69 1.79 15.61
N VAL A 150 0.29 2.48 15.01
CA VAL A 150 1.49 1.84 14.48
C VAL A 150 2.40 1.37 15.61
N GLU A 151 2.76 0.10 15.57
CA GLU A 151 3.69 -0.56 16.51
C GLU A 151 5.07 -0.75 15.86
N VAL A 152 5.11 -0.94 14.54
CA VAL A 152 6.32 -1.18 13.75
C VAL A 152 6.32 -0.26 12.55
N LEU A 153 7.34 0.60 12.46
CA LEU A 153 7.60 1.45 11.30
C LEU A 153 8.86 0.96 10.58
N ARG A 154 8.78 0.69 9.28
CA ARG A 154 9.95 0.42 8.44
C ARG A 154 10.04 1.47 7.34
N LEU A 155 11.26 1.96 7.15
CA LEU A 155 11.57 2.96 6.14
C LEU A 155 12.50 2.32 5.10
N HIS A 156 12.10 2.40 3.84
CA HIS A 156 12.82 1.86 2.70
C HIS A 156 13.35 3.01 1.84
N MET A 157 14.64 3.04 1.58
CA MET A 157 15.25 4.02 0.66
C MET A 157 15.26 3.46 -0.77
N ASP A 158 15.05 4.30 -1.80
CA ASP A 158 15.19 3.85 -3.19
C ASP A 158 16.66 3.51 -3.50
N PRO A 159 17.00 2.22 -3.75
CA PRO A 159 18.38 1.84 -4.05
C PRO A 159 18.87 2.40 -5.39
N ARG A 160 17.97 2.94 -6.24
CA ARG A 160 18.35 3.57 -7.52
C ARG A 160 18.85 5.00 -7.35
N ASN A 161 18.55 5.64 -6.23
CA ASN A 161 18.93 7.02 -5.95
C ASN A 161 20.04 7.13 -4.90
N SER A 162 20.43 6.03 -4.26
CA SER A 162 21.61 6.05 -3.41
C SER A 162 22.85 6.27 -4.28
N SER A 163 23.26 7.53 -4.42
CA SER A 163 24.58 7.98 -4.88
C SER A 163 25.72 7.52 -3.94
N VAL A 164 25.46 6.50 -3.12
CA VAL A 164 26.46 5.91 -2.24
C VAL A 164 27.29 5.00 -3.13
N ASP A 165 28.57 5.36 -3.26
CA ASP A 165 29.61 4.58 -3.93
C ASP A 165 29.43 3.08 -3.61
N ARG A 166 29.26 2.28 -4.66
CA ARG A 166 28.95 0.84 -4.60
C ARG A 166 30.02 -0.01 -3.90
N GLN A 167 31.07 0.58 -3.33
CA GLN A 167 32.17 -0.14 -2.70
C GLN A 167 31.98 -0.44 -1.21
N ASN A 168 30.86 -0.05 -0.58
CA ASN A 168 30.68 -0.27 0.88
C ASN A 168 29.38 -1.00 1.29
N ILE A 169 28.72 -1.69 0.35
CA ILE A 169 27.42 -2.34 0.59
C ILE A 169 27.58 -3.85 0.75
N ASP A 170 28.31 -4.28 1.78
CA ASP A 170 28.21 -5.66 2.29
C ASP A 170 27.72 -5.74 3.74
N SER A 171 27.35 -4.62 4.38
CA SER A 171 27.02 -4.63 5.82
C SER A 171 25.74 -3.91 6.25
N ILE A 172 24.93 -3.33 5.36
CA ILE A 172 23.74 -2.55 5.76
C ILE A 172 22.53 -2.88 4.90
N VAL A 173 22.07 -4.13 4.95
CA VAL A 173 20.73 -4.51 4.49
C VAL A 173 19.99 -5.10 5.69
N GLY A 174 18.95 -4.41 6.17
CA GLY A 174 18.03 -4.94 7.18
C GLY A 174 17.95 -4.23 8.54
N LYS A 175 18.36 -2.96 8.68
CA LYS A 175 18.14 -2.22 9.94
C LYS A 175 16.66 -1.84 10.07
N SER A 176 15.96 -2.61 10.89
CA SER A 176 14.62 -2.28 11.39
C SER A 176 14.79 -1.29 12.54
N TYR A 177 14.22 -0.09 12.42
CA TYR A 177 14.22 0.88 13.51
C TYR A 177 12.88 0.78 14.24
N THR A 178 12.86 0.08 15.37
CA THR A 178 11.70 0.03 16.27
C THR A 178 11.79 1.21 17.22
N PHE A 179 10.85 2.15 17.13
CA PHE A 179 10.74 3.23 18.10
C PHE A 179 9.86 2.78 19.28
N PRO A 180 10.28 2.99 20.54
CA PRO A 180 9.43 2.68 21.68
C PRO A 180 8.24 3.66 21.73
N PRO A 181 7.05 3.20 22.16
CA PRO A 181 5.89 4.06 22.32
C PRO A 181 6.19 5.14 23.36
N ARG A 182 5.92 6.40 23.02
CA ARG A 182 5.99 7.51 23.98
C ARG A 182 4.89 7.34 25.02
N LEU A 183 5.27 7.14 26.27
CA LEU A 183 4.41 7.38 27.42
C LEU A 183 4.13 8.88 27.48
N SER A 184 2.87 9.26 27.38
CA SER A 184 2.41 10.61 27.71
C SER A 184 2.37 10.75 29.23
N ASP A 185 3.06 11.75 29.76
CA ASP A 185 2.87 12.28 31.12
C ASP A 185 1.59 13.10 31.23
#